data_AF-A0A7K0N735-F1
#
_entry.id   AF-A0A7K0N735-F1
#
_cell.length_a   1.000
_cell.length_b   1.000
_cell.length_c   1.000
_cell.angle_alpha   90.00
_cell.angle_beta   90.00
_cell.angle_gamma   90.00
#
_symmetry.space_group_name_H-M   'P 1'
#
loop_
_entity.id
_entity.type
_entity.pdbx_description
1 polymer ?
#
loop_
_entity_poly.entity_id
_entity_poly.type
_entity_poly.pdbx_seq_one_letter_code
_entity_poly.pdbx_strand_id
1 'polypeptide(L)'
;MTSGEGHPRRWAILGVLVVSLLVVVLDNTILNIALPTIQRDLQASQGELVWAVDSYILAFAALLFTWGVLGDRLGRKKILIIGLILFAAASAVCAFSVSSGMLIGFRAVMGIGGAAVLPTTLAIITVVFPPHERGKAIGAWAGAVGAAVALGPILGGVLLQHPQW
;
A
#
# COMPACT_ATOMS: atom_id res chain seq x y z
N MET A 1 22.45 -1.63 -30.88
CA MET A 1 21.64 -1.58 -29.64
C MET A 1 22.62 -1.62 -28.48
N THR A 2 22.89 -0.48 -27.85
CA THR A 2 23.94 -0.29 -26.84
C THR A 2 23.52 -0.88 -25.49
N SER A 3 24.26 -1.88 -25.03
CA SER A 3 24.00 -2.71 -23.84
C SER A 3 24.24 -2.01 -22.49
N GLY A 4 23.96 -0.70 -22.38
CA GLY A 4 24.28 0.10 -21.18
C GLY A 4 23.19 1.07 -20.71
N GLU A 5 22.20 1.39 -21.53
CA GLU A 5 21.18 2.37 -21.18
C GLU A 5 19.91 1.64 -20.69
N GLY A 6 19.65 1.69 -19.38
CA GLY A 6 18.40 1.18 -18.81
C GLY A 6 17.17 1.82 -19.47
N HIS A 7 15.98 1.25 -19.26
CA HIS A 7 14.75 1.61 -20.00
C HIS A 7 14.58 3.14 -20.15
N PRO A 8 14.32 3.69 -21.35
CA PRO A 8 14.19 5.13 -21.58
C PRO A 8 13.13 5.85 -20.71
N ARG A 9 12.18 5.12 -20.13
CA ARG A 9 11.14 5.64 -19.23
C ARG A 9 11.32 5.25 -17.76
N ARG A 10 12.53 4.86 -17.36
CA ARG A 10 12.83 4.34 -16.00
C ARG A 10 12.39 5.27 -14.86
N TRP A 11 12.59 6.57 -15.01
CA TRP A 11 12.17 7.57 -14.02
C TRP A 11 10.65 7.75 -13.96
N ALA A 12 9.95 7.69 -15.10
CA ALA A 12 8.49 7.71 -15.12
C ALA A 12 7.90 6.44 -14.48
N ILE A 13 8.53 5.28 -14.72
CA ILE A 13 8.16 4.03 -14.07
C ILE A 13 8.37 4.16 -12.56
N LEU A 14 9.52 4.66 -12.09
CA LEU A 14 9.75 4.92 -10.67
C LEU A 14 8.66 5.81 -10.06
N GLY A 15 8.24 6.87 -10.75
CA GLY A 15 7.12 7.71 -10.33
C GLY A 15 5.83 6.91 -10.11
N VAL A 16 5.45 6.06 -11.06
CA VAL A 16 4.26 5.18 -10.91
C VAL A 16 4.42 4.21 -9.74
N LEU A 17 5.61 3.63 -9.55
CA LEU A 17 5.87 2.71 -8.44
C LEU A 17 5.78 3.40 -7.08
N VAL A 18 6.34 4.61 -6.99
CA VAL A 18 6.27 5.44 -5.77
C VAL A 18 4.83 5.84 -5.48
N VAL A 19 4.08 6.33 -6.48
CA VAL A 19 2.66 6.69 -6.31
C VAL A 19 1.84 5.48 -5.86
N SER A 20 2.04 4.33 -6.48
CA SER A 20 1.38 3.08 -6.13
C SER A 20 1.61 2.72 -4.66
N LEU A 21 2.84 2.86 -4.20
CA LEU A 21 3.21 2.61 -2.81
C LEU A 21 2.60 3.65 -1.86
N LEU A 22 2.67 4.94 -2.21
CA LEU A 22 2.08 6.01 -1.42
C LEU A 22 0.59 5.80 -1.21
N VAL A 23 -0.16 5.37 -2.24
CA VAL A 23 -1.59 5.06 -2.14
C VAL A 23 -1.86 3.96 -1.10
N VAL A 24 -1.04 2.91 -1.08
CA VAL A 24 -1.18 1.79 -0.12
C VAL A 24 -0.87 2.23 1.31
N VAL A 25 0.15 3.07 1.51
CA VAL A 25 0.50 3.59 2.84
C VAL A 25 -0.57 4.57 3.32
N LEU A 26 -1.04 5.46 2.43
CA LEU A 26 -2.03 6.47 2.75
C LEU A 26 -3.36 5.85 3.21
N ASP A 27 -3.79 4.72 2.64
CA ASP A 27 -4.99 4.00 3.12
C ASP A 27 -4.89 3.61 4.60
N ASN A 28 -3.72 3.12 5.03
CA ASN A 28 -3.52 2.79 6.44
C ASN A 28 -3.53 4.03 7.32
N THR A 29 -2.93 5.13 6.86
CA THR A 29 -2.99 6.40 7.57
C THR A 29 -4.42 6.92 7.69
N ILE A 30 -5.20 6.90 6.60
CA ILE A 30 -6.60 7.33 6.58
C ILE A 30 -7.43 6.52 7.55
N LEU A 31 -7.28 5.18 7.58
CA LEU A 31 -8.02 4.38 8.55
C LEU A 31 -7.67 4.78 9.99
N ASN A 32 -6.38 4.89 10.32
CA ASN A 32 -5.95 5.26 11.68
C ASN A 32 -6.54 6.60 12.12
N ILE A 33 -6.62 7.54 11.18
CA ILE A 33 -7.25 8.85 11.39
C ILE A 33 -8.76 8.72 11.57
N ALA A 34 -9.41 7.84 10.78
CA ALA A 34 -10.84 7.64 10.80
C ALA A 34 -11.33 6.74 11.95
N LEU A 35 -10.45 6.05 12.69
CA LEU A 35 -10.84 5.14 13.78
C LEU A 35 -11.81 5.77 14.79
N PRO A 36 -11.63 7.02 15.27
CA PRO A 36 -12.58 7.64 16.20
C PRO A 36 -13.96 7.88 15.58
N THR A 37 -13.99 8.26 14.30
CA THR A 37 -15.24 8.44 13.54
C THR A 37 -15.94 7.11 13.31
N ILE A 38 -15.21 6.08 12.87
CA ILE A 38 -15.69 4.71 12.71
C ILE A 38 -16.25 4.17 14.03
N GLN A 39 -15.58 4.47 15.15
CA GLN A 39 -16.06 4.10 16.48
C GLN A 39 -17.42 4.73 16.81
N ARG A 40 -17.62 6.01 16.48
CA ARG A 40 -18.88 6.72 16.75
C ARG A 40 -19.99 6.29 15.79
N ASP A 41 -19.71 6.24 14.49
CA ASP A 41 -20.70 6.03 13.44
C ASP A 41 -21.17 4.58 13.36
N LEU A 42 -20.26 3.61 13.55
CA LEU A 42 -20.59 2.18 13.52
C LEU A 42 -20.78 1.58 14.91
N GLN A 43 -20.68 2.39 15.98
CA GLN A 43 -20.62 1.91 17.37
C GLN A 43 -19.63 0.77 17.58
N ALA A 44 -18.51 0.80 16.84
CA ALA A 44 -17.54 -0.28 16.80
C ALA A 44 -16.86 -0.43 18.17
N SER A 45 -16.72 -1.67 18.61
CA SER A 45 -15.93 -2.01 19.79
C SER A 45 -14.45 -1.77 19.55
N GLN A 46 -13.69 -1.56 20.63
CA GLN A 46 -12.24 -1.37 20.53
C GLN A 46 -11.54 -2.58 19.87
N GLY A 47 -12.07 -3.80 20.08
CA GLY A 47 -11.58 -5.00 19.42
C GLY A 47 -11.79 -4.98 17.90
N GLU A 48 -12.92 -4.46 17.41
CA GLU A 48 -13.20 -4.36 15.98
C GLU A 48 -12.31 -3.33 15.29
N LEU A 49 -12.00 -2.22 15.96
CA LEU A 49 -11.04 -1.21 15.46
C LEU A 49 -9.64 -1.80 15.29
N VAL A 50 -9.19 -2.59 16.28
CA VAL A 50 -7.91 -3.33 16.20
C VAL A 50 -7.94 -4.32 15.03
N TRP A 51 -9.02 -5.09 14.88
CA TRP A 51 -9.17 -6.02 13.76
C TRP A 51 -9.24 -5.34 12.39
N ALA A 52 -9.76 -4.11 12.30
CA ALA A 52 -9.77 -3.37 11.04
C ALA A 52 -8.34 -3.04 10.57
N VAL A 53 -7.41 -2.82 11.49
CA VAL A 53 -5.99 -2.62 11.19
C VAL A 53 -5.29 -3.96 10.99
N ASP A 54 -5.45 -4.91 11.92
CA ASP A 54 -4.71 -6.17 11.94
C ASP A 54 -5.09 -7.09 10.78
N SER A 55 -6.36 -7.15 10.37
CA SER A 55 -6.79 -7.97 9.23
C SER A 55 -6.04 -7.63 7.94
N TYR A 56 -5.79 -6.34 7.71
CA TYR A 56 -4.99 -5.87 6.59
C TYR A 56 -3.55 -6.37 6.71
N ILE A 57 -2.92 -6.19 7.86
CA ILE A 57 -1.51 -6.58 8.10
C ILE A 57 -1.34 -8.10 8.00
N LEU A 58 -2.27 -8.87 8.55
CA LEU A 58 -2.27 -10.33 8.51
C LEU A 58 -2.41 -10.85 7.08
N ALA A 59 -3.40 -10.37 6.32
CA ALA A 59 -3.56 -10.73 4.92
C ALA A 59 -2.34 -10.32 4.10
N PHE A 60 -1.81 -9.13 4.37
CA PHE A 60 -0.61 -8.62 3.75
C PHE A 60 0.58 -9.56 3.99
N ALA A 61 0.89 -9.87 5.24
CA ALA A 61 2.03 -10.69 5.64
C ALA A 61 1.91 -12.14 5.13
N ALA A 62 0.71 -12.72 5.20
CA ALA A 62 0.46 -14.08 4.75
C ALA A 62 0.68 -14.26 3.23
N LEU A 63 0.38 -13.22 2.45
CA LEU A 63 0.42 -13.29 0.99
C LEU A 63 1.64 -12.59 0.38
N LEU A 64 2.41 -11.84 1.17
CA LEU A 64 3.61 -11.15 0.70
C LEU A 64 4.57 -12.09 -0.04
N PHE A 65 4.86 -13.24 0.57
CA PHE A 65 5.75 -14.23 -0.01
C PHE A 65 5.14 -14.88 -1.25
N THR A 66 3.85 -15.24 -1.17
CA THR A 66 3.09 -15.85 -2.27
C THR A 66 3.09 -14.95 -3.50
N TRP A 67 2.77 -13.66 -3.34
CA TRP A 67 2.80 -12.69 -4.43
C TRP A 67 4.19 -12.41 -4.96
N GLY A 68 5.23 -12.47 -4.12
CA GLY A 68 6.62 -12.39 -4.56
C GLY A 68 6.97 -13.51 -5.54
N VAL A 69 6.69 -14.76 -5.16
CA VAL A 69 6.92 -15.94 -6.02
C VAL A 69 6.07 -15.88 -7.29
N LEU A 70 4.81 -15.46 -7.18
CA LEU A 70 3.91 -15.33 -8.33
C LEU A 70 4.36 -14.21 -9.27
N GLY A 71 4.88 -13.11 -8.72
CA GLY A 71 5.55 -11.99 -9.42
C GLY A 71 6.71 -12.44 -10.27
N ASP A 72 7.55 -13.31 -9.72
CA ASP A 72 8.71 -13.83 -10.42
C ASP A 72 8.34 -14.82 -11.53
N ARG A 73 7.23 -15.57 -11.38
CA ARG A 73 6.77 -16.55 -12.39
C ARG A 73 5.88 -15.96 -13.49
N LEU A 74 4.90 -15.13 -13.15
CA LEU A 74 3.87 -14.64 -14.09
C LEU A 74 4.22 -13.29 -14.72
N GLY A 75 5.27 -12.64 -14.21
CA GLY A 75 5.74 -11.35 -14.67
C GLY A 75 5.30 -10.22 -13.75
N ARG A 76 6.31 -9.52 -13.20
CA ARG A 76 6.19 -8.46 -12.20
C ARG A 76 5.20 -7.36 -12.60
N LYS A 77 5.20 -6.92 -13.85
CA LYS A 77 4.24 -5.88 -14.33
C LYS A 77 2.78 -6.31 -14.18
N LYS A 78 2.44 -7.57 -14.51
CA LYS A 78 1.06 -8.06 -14.45
C LYS A 78 0.58 -8.14 -13.00
N ILE A 79 1.42 -8.66 -12.10
CA ILE A 79 1.10 -8.80 -10.68
C ILE A 79 0.93 -7.44 -10.01
N LEU A 80 1.75 -6.43 -10.37
CA LEU A 80 1.55 -5.06 -9.88
C LEU A 80 0.18 -4.50 -10.27
N ILE A 81 -0.21 -4.66 -11.54
CA ILE A 81 -1.49 -4.14 -12.05
C ILE A 81 -2.66 -4.87 -11.39
N ILE A 82 -2.59 -6.20 -11.26
CA ILE A 82 -3.63 -7.00 -10.60
C ILE A 82 -3.77 -6.57 -9.14
N GLY A 83 -2.65 -6.43 -8.41
CA GLY A 83 -2.66 -5.98 -7.02
C GLY A 83 -3.26 -4.58 -6.85
N LEU A 84 -2.89 -3.64 -7.73
CA LEU A 84 -3.45 -2.28 -7.74
C LEU A 84 -4.94 -2.25 -8.06
N ILE A 85 -5.41 -3.03 -9.03
CA ILE A 85 -6.83 -3.11 -9.37
C ILE A 85 -7.62 -3.70 -8.20
N LEU A 86 -7.12 -4.78 -7.59
CA LEU A 86 -7.75 -5.41 -6.44
C LEU A 86 -7.81 -4.45 -5.25
N PHE A 87 -6.71 -3.73 -4.99
CA PHE A 87 -6.64 -2.73 -3.95
C PHE A 87 -7.63 -1.58 -4.20
N ALA A 88 -7.64 -1.01 -5.40
CA ALA A 88 -8.54 0.10 -5.75
C ALA A 88 -10.01 -0.31 -5.68
N ALA A 89 -10.35 -1.52 -6.17
CA ALA A 89 -11.71 -2.04 -6.09
C ALA A 89 -12.13 -2.26 -4.63
N ALA A 90 -11.29 -2.91 -3.82
CA ALA A 90 -11.59 -3.14 -2.42
C ALA A 90 -11.68 -1.84 -1.61
N SER A 91 -10.84 -0.84 -1.91
CA SER A 91 -10.88 0.50 -1.31
C SER A 91 -12.18 1.23 -1.66
N ALA A 92 -12.61 1.18 -2.93
CA ALA A 92 -13.88 1.75 -3.36
C ALA A 92 -15.09 1.10 -2.66
N VAL A 93 -15.06 -0.22 -2.46
CA VAL A 93 -16.14 -0.93 -1.76
C VAL A 93 -16.08 -0.67 -0.24
N CYS A 94 -14.88 -0.48 0.32
CA CYS A 94 -14.68 -0.10 1.71
C CYS A 94 -15.38 1.22 2.06
N ALA A 95 -15.41 2.18 1.12
CA ALA A 95 -16.13 3.44 1.30
C ALA A 95 -17.66 3.29 1.50
N PHE A 96 -18.23 2.14 1.12
CA PHE A 96 -19.65 1.81 1.33
C PHE A 96 -19.89 0.89 2.54
N SER A 97 -18.89 0.69 3.41
CA SER A 97 -19.04 -0.20 4.56
C SER A 97 -20.05 0.35 5.57
N VAL A 98 -21.11 -0.41 5.83
CA VAL A 98 -22.19 -0.07 6.77
C VAL A 98 -22.07 -0.80 8.12
N SER A 99 -21.05 -1.63 8.30
CA SER A 99 -20.78 -2.34 9.56
C SER A 99 -19.29 -2.60 9.78
N SER A 100 -18.89 -2.72 11.04
CA SER A 100 -17.50 -3.02 11.45
C SER A 100 -16.98 -4.32 10.84
N GLY A 101 -17.82 -5.37 10.78
CA GLY A 101 -17.44 -6.64 10.17
C GLY A 101 -17.18 -6.54 8.66
N MET A 102 -17.99 -5.74 7.95
CA MET A 102 -17.81 -5.47 6.52
C MET A 102 -16.52 -4.68 6.26
N LEU A 103 -16.23 -3.69 7.12
CA LEU A 103 -14.97 -2.94 7.09
C LEU A 103 -13.76 -3.88 7.26
N ILE A 104 -13.75 -4.73 8.30
CA ILE A 104 -12.67 -5.70 8.56
C ILE A 104 -12.49 -6.65 7.36
N GLY A 105 -13.59 -7.17 6.80
CA GLY A 105 -13.54 -8.04 5.64
C GLY A 105 -12.89 -7.38 4.42
N PHE A 106 -13.28 -6.16 4.08
CA PHE A 106 -12.67 -5.43 2.96
C PHE A 106 -11.24 -5.00 3.26
N ARG A 107 -10.89 -4.71 4.51
CA ARG A 107 -9.50 -4.47 4.93
C ARG A 107 -8.61 -5.69 4.70
N ALA A 108 -9.10 -6.88 5.00
CA ALA A 108 -8.39 -8.11 4.65
C ALA A 108 -8.15 -8.21 3.14
N VAL A 109 -9.19 -7.97 2.31
CA VAL A 109 -9.07 -8.00 0.84
C VAL A 109 -8.11 -6.93 0.31
N MET A 110 -8.10 -5.73 0.89
CA MET A 110 -7.11 -4.71 0.54
C MET A 110 -5.69 -5.14 0.89
N GLY A 111 -5.51 -5.84 2.02
CA GLY A 111 -4.22 -6.45 2.40
C GLY A 111 -3.72 -7.45 1.36
N ILE A 112 -4.63 -8.26 0.77
CA ILE A 112 -4.32 -9.17 -0.35
C ILE A 112 -3.76 -8.39 -1.54
N GLY A 113 -4.38 -7.28 -1.94
CA GLY A 113 -3.93 -6.44 -3.05
C GLY A 113 -2.62 -5.70 -2.75
N GLY A 114 -2.51 -5.15 -1.54
CA GLY A 114 -1.34 -4.42 -1.06
C GLY A 114 -0.08 -5.27 -0.98
N ALA A 115 -0.23 -6.56 -0.60
CA ALA A 115 0.86 -7.53 -0.51
C ALA A 115 1.65 -7.69 -1.81
N ALA A 116 0.99 -7.50 -2.95
CA ALA A 116 1.64 -7.58 -4.25
C ALA A 116 2.48 -6.34 -4.55
N VAL A 117 2.17 -5.16 -3.99
CA VAL A 117 2.75 -3.87 -4.41
C VAL A 117 4.20 -3.72 -3.93
N LEU A 118 4.46 -3.94 -2.65
CA LEU A 118 5.78 -3.77 -2.03
C LEU A 118 6.88 -4.63 -2.68
N PRO A 119 6.75 -5.96 -2.78
CA PRO A 119 7.80 -6.79 -3.38
C PRO A 119 7.92 -6.52 -4.88
N THR A 120 6.80 -6.32 -5.57
CA THR A 120 6.79 -6.13 -7.02
C THR A 120 7.39 -4.79 -7.45
N THR A 121 7.18 -3.71 -6.69
CA THR A 121 7.78 -2.40 -6.99
C THR A 121 9.30 -2.46 -6.89
N LEU A 122 9.85 -3.00 -5.79
CA LEU A 122 11.29 -3.20 -5.62
C LEU A 122 11.88 -4.10 -6.72
N ALA A 123 11.16 -5.17 -7.04
CA ALA A 123 11.50 -6.10 -8.09
C ALA A 123 11.52 -5.44 -9.49
N ILE A 124 10.60 -4.52 -9.80
CA ILE A 124 10.62 -3.77 -11.06
C ILE A 124 11.81 -2.80 -11.12
N ILE A 125 12.13 -2.13 -10.00
CA ILE A 125 13.28 -1.22 -9.93
C ILE A 125 14.59 -1.95 -10.31
N THR A 126 14.79 -3.16 -9.78
CA THR A 126 16.01 -3.94 -10.08
C THR A 126 16.11 -4.39 -11.53
N VAL A 127 14.99 -4.55 -12.24
CA VAL A 127 14.97 -4.92 -13.67
C VAL A 127 15.11 -3.70 -14.58
N VAL A 128 14.48 -2.59 -14.23
CA VAL A 128 14.39 -1.39 -15.07
C VAL A 128 15.64 -0.51 -14.97
N PHE A 129 16.26 -0.46 -13.79
CA PHE A 129 17.44 0.37 -13.55
C PHE A 129 18.75 -0.44 -13.69
N PRO A 130 19.77 0.13 -14.36
CA PRO A 130 21.08 -0.50 -14.46
C PRO A 130 21.79 -0.46 -13.10
N PRO A 131 22.74 -1.38 -12.83
CA PRO A 131 23.36 -1.55 -11.51
C PRO A 131 23.88 -0.25 -10.86
N HIS A 132 24.42 0.67 -11.64
CA HIS A 132 24.97 1.95 -11.18
C HIS A 132 23.90 2.99 -10.78
N GLU A 133 22.66 2.88 -11.26
CA GLU A 133 21.54 3.77 -10.88
C GLU A 133 20.57 3.12 -9.87
N ARG A 134 20.62 1.78 -9.69
CA ARG A 134 19.72 1.06 -8.77
C ARG A 134 19.75 1.64 -7.36
N GLY A 135 20.93 1.98 -6.84
CA GLY A 135 21.06 2.57 -5.50
C GLY A 135 20.29 3.89 -5.35
N LYS A 136 20.33 4.76 -6.37
CA LYS A 136 19.56 6.02 -6.37
C LYS A 136 18.06 5.77 -6.42
N ALA A 137 17.61 4.83 -7.25
CA ALA A 137 16.20 4.50 -7.38
C ALA A 137 15.63 3.86 -6.11
N ILE A 138 16.38 2.92 -5.51
CA ILE A 138 16.02 2.29 -4.23
C ILE A 138 16.03 3.34 -3.11
N GLY A 139 17.00 4.26 -3.09
CA GLY A 139 17.04 5.36 -2.14
C GLY A 139 15.83 6.28 -2.24
N ALA A 140 15.42 6.68 -3.45
CA ALA A 140 14.22 7.48 -3.67
C ALA A 140 12.94 6.72 -3.25
N TRP A 141 12.85 5.43 -3.59
CA TRP A 141 11.74 4.58 -3.17
C TRP A 141 11.66 4.43 -1.65
N ALA A 142 12.79 4.13 -0.99
CA ALA A 142 12.87 3.99 0.47
C ALA A 142 12.60 5.33 1.17
N GLY A 143 13.07 6.45 0.61
CA GLY A 143 12.76 7.79 1.08
C GLY A 143 11.27 8.10 1.01
N ALA A 144 10.60 7.71 -0.07
CA ALA A 144 9.15 7.86 -0.19
C ALA A 144 8.39 6.98 0.82
N VAL A 145 8.83 5.72 1.04
CA VAL A 145 8.29 4.85 2.09
C VAL A 145 8.44 5.49 3.46
N GLY A 146 9.65 5.95 3.80
CA GLY A 146 9.94 6.57 5.09
C GLY A 146 9.14 7.85 5.31
N ALA A 147 9.01 8.70 4.29
CA ALA A 147 8.17 9.90 4.34
C ALA A 147 6.70 9.54 4.58
N ALA A 148 6.17 8.54 3.88
CA ALA A 148 4.79 8.10 4.04
C ALA A 148 4.52 7.50 5.43
N VAL A 149 5.45 6.71 5.97
CA VAL A 149 5.36 6.15 7.33
C VAL A 149 5.43 7.26 8.37
N ALA A 150 6.32 8.25 8.20
CA ALA A 150 6.44 9.38 9.11
C ALA A 150 5.18 10.28 9.11
N LEU A 151 4.54 10.45 7.94
CA LEU A 151 3.29 11.21 7.82
C LEU A 151 2.14 10.57 8.60
N GLY A 152 2.12 9.24 8.76
CA GLY A 152 1.06 8.52 9.46
C GLY A 152 0.79 9.03 10.89
N PRO A 153 1.76 8.94 11.81
CA PRO A 153 1.60 9.44 13.18
C PRO A 153 1.40 10.95 13.26
N ILE A 154 2.02 11.73 12.36
CA ILE A 154 1.91 13.19 12.36
C ILE A 154 0.48 13.62 12.02
N LEU A 155 -0.10 13.06 10.95
CA LEU A 155 -1.48 13.35 10.56
C LEU A 155 -2.47 12.83 11.61
N GLY A 156 -2.23 11.65 12.18
CA GLY A 156 -3.01 11.12 13.30
C GLY A 156 -2.99 12.05 14.52
N GLY A 157 -1.82 12.58 14.88
CA GLY A 157 -1.66 13.50 16.01
C GLY A 157 -2.34 14.87 15.79
N VAL A 158 -2.22 15.43 14.58
CA VAL A 158 -2.86 16.72 14.23
C VAL A 158 -4.39 16.60 14.25
N LEU A 159 -4.96 15.49 13.75
CA LEU A 159 -6.42 15.29 13.81
C LEU A 159 -6.93 15.04 15.22
N LEU A 160 -6.18 14.33 16.07
CA LEU A 160 -6.54 14.19 17.48
C LEU A 160 -6.55 15.54 18.23
N GLN A 161 -5.79 16.54 17.75
CA GLN A 161 -5.80 17.90 18.29
C GLN A 161 -6.99 18.74 17.80
N HIS A 162 -7.67 18.33 16.72
CA HIS A 162 -8.85 19.01 16.18
C HIS A 162 -10.06 18.07 16.06
N PRO A 163 -10.74 17.72 17.18
CA PRO A 163 -11.87 16.80 17.19
C PRO A 163 -13.17 17.35 16.56
N GLN A 164 -13.09 18.44 15.78
CA GLN A 164 -14.24 19.21 15.26
C GLN A 164 -14.40 19.12 13.72
N TRP A 165 -13.59 18.29 13.06
CA TRP A 165 -13.84 17.79 11.71
C TRP A 165 -14.43 16.38 11.78
#